data_AF-A0A3E0I657-F1
#
_entry.id   AF-A0A3E0I657-F1
#
_cell.length_a   1.000
_cell.length_b   1.000
_cell.length_c   1.000
_cell.angle_alpha   90.00
_cell.angle_beta   90.00
_cell.angle_gamma   90.00
#
_symmetry.space_group_name_H-M   'P 1'
#
loop_
_entity.id
_entity.type
_entity.pdbx_description
1 polymer ?
#
loop_
_entity_poly.entity_id
_entity_poly.type
_entity_poly.pdbx_seq_one_letter_code
_entity_poly.pdbx_strand_id
1 'polypeptide(L)'
;MPAETPDTPTPDQEDANDPMITTSLRLPQSVLDRVRVLATRDGVKPTALIRRWTEQACARELADVGPRPTIDVFPEPPIPIEVLVRQAVQEELKPLLDAVAGLAPPSS
;
A
#
# COMPACT_ATOMS: atom_id res chain seq x y z
N MET A 1 16.75 54.14 14.72
CA MET A 1 16.86 52.77 14.20
C MET A 1 15.46 52.29 13.88
N PRO A 2 15.12 51.97 12.62
CA PRO A 2 13.77 51.51 12.30
C PRO A 2 13.52 50.13 12.92
N ALA A 3 12.31 49.94 13.42
CA ALA A 3 11.85 48.73 14.09
C ALA A 3 11.77 47.56 13.10
N GLU A 4 12.50 46.49 13.43
CA GLU A 4 12.38 45.18 12.81
C GLU A 4 10.95 44.68 13.06
N THR A 5 10.19 44.50 11.98
CA THR A 5 8.84 43.96 12.04
C THR A 5 8.98 42.45 12.27
N PRO A 6 8.33 41.85 13.27
CA PRO A 6 8.45 40.42 13.50
C PRO A 6 7.89 39.64 12.31
N ASP A 7 8.73 38.74 11.82
CA ASP A 7 8.50 37.68 10.84
C ASP A 7 7.09 37.09 11.04
N THR A 8 6.21 37.31 10.04
CA THR A 8 4.88 36.71 10.05
C THR A 8 5.05 35.23 9.70
N PRO A 9 4.66 34.29 10.56
CA PRO A 9 4.83 32.87 10.27
C PRO A 9 4.00 32.52 9.01
N THR A 10 4.70 32.09 7.97
CA THR A 10 4.12 31.55 6.72
C THR A 10 3.15 30.40 7.06
N PRO A 11 1.92 30.39 6.51
CA PRO A 11 0.96 29.31 6.77
C PRO A 11 1.45 28.00 6.15
N ASP A 12 1.36 26.92 6.93
CA ASP A 12 1.36 25.51 6.54
C ASP A 12 2.17 25.17 5.27
N GLN A 13 3.50 25.13 5.39
CA GLN A 13 4.33 24.39 4.44
C GLN A 13 4.03 22.90 4.62
N GLU A 14 3.03 22.38 3.90
CA GLU A 14 2.80 20.95 3.78
C GLU A 14 4.07 20.31 3.17
N ASP A 15 4.56 19.24 3.79
CA ASP A 15 5.67 18.46 3.24
C ASP A 15 5.29 17.98 1.84
N ALA A 16 5.91 18.54 0.81
CA ALA A 16 5.61 18.19 -0.58
C ALA A 16 5.82 16.69 -0.89
N ASN A 17 6.57 15.99 -0.03
CA ASN A 17 6.84 14.56 -0.14
C ASN A 17 5.75 13.67 0.51
N ASP A 18 4.85 14.20 1.35
CA ASP A 18 3.76 13.45 1.98
C ASP A 18 2.51 14.34 2.18
N PRO A 19 1.77 14.62 1.10
CA PRO A 19 0.62 15.53 1.14
C PRO A 19 -0.55 14.92 1.94
N MET A 20 -1.27 15.76 2.69
CA MET A 20 -2.47 15.34 3.41
C MET A 20 -3.61 15.06 2.43
N ILE A 21 -4.04 13.80 2.32
CA ILE A 21 -5.17 13.41 1.47
C ILE A 21 -6.47 13.36 2.28
N THR A 22 -7.52 14.03 1.78
CA THR A 22 -8.86 13.94 2.37
C THR A 22 -9.60 12.73 1.85
N THR A 23 -10.15 11.91 2.74
CA THR A 23 -11.00 10.77 2.41
C THR A 23 -12.28 10.76 3.22
N SER A 24 -13.35 10.21 2.63
CA SER A 24 -14.63 10.03 3.32
C SER A 24 -14.73 8.62 3.89
N LEU A 25 -14.78 8.50 5.21
CA LEU A 25 -14.96 7.23 5.92
C LEU A 25 -16.40 7.10 6.43
N ARG A 26 -17.07 5.99 6.12
CA ARG A 26 -18.37 5.64 6.69
C ARG A 26 -18.16 4.75 7.90
N LEU A 27 -18.75 5.12 9.04
CA LEU A 27 -18.69 4.37 10.29
C LEU A 27 -20.12 4.09 10.78
N PRO A 28 -20.34 2.98 11.51
CA PRO A 28 -21.56 2.81 12.28
C PRO A 28 -21.78 3.99 13.24
N GLN A 29 -23.02 4.42 13.41
CA GLN A 29 -23.36 5.55 14.28
C GLN A 29 -22.83 5.36 15.71
N SER A 30 -23.01 4.18 16.27
CA SER A 30 -22.54 3.83 17.63
C SER A 30 -21.03 4.01 17.80
N VAL A 31 -20.25 3.71 16.75
CA VAL A 31 -18.80 3.90 16.73
C VAL A 31 -18.48 5.39 16.72
N LEU A 32 -19.09 6.16 15.81
CA LEU A 32 -18.84 7.59 15.69
C LEU A 32 -19.21 8.35 16.98
N ASP A 33 -20.31 7.98 17.64
CA ASP A 33 -20.71 8.58 18.91
C ASP A 33 -19.69 8.29 20.02
N ARG A 34 -19.11 7.09 20.04
CA ARG A 34 -18.04 6.77 20.96
C ARG A 34 -16.77 7.59 20.69
N VAL A 35 -16.40 7.78 19.42
CA VAL A 35 -15.28 8.64 19.03
C VAL A 35 -15.51 10.08 19.49
N ARG A 36 -16.72 10.61 19.30
CA ARG A 36 -17.08 11.98 19.74
C ARG A 36 -16.88 12.15 21.25
N VAL A 37 -17.38 11.21 22.05
CA VAL A 37 -17.22 11.25 23.51
C VAL A 37 -15.75 11.25 23.92
N LEU A 38 -14.93 10.38 23.30
CA LEU A 38 -13.50 10.29 23.60
C LEU A 38 -12.76 11.54 23.15
N ALA A 39 -13.10 12.10 21.99
CA ALA A 39 -12.51 13.32 21.48
C ALA A 39 -12.83 14.53 22.38
N THR A 40 -14.08 14.63 22.87
CA THR A 40 -14.46 15.66 23.84
C THR A 40 -13.69 15.51 25.15
N ARG A 41 -13.57 14.29 25.68
CA ARG A 41 -12.77 14.01 26.89
C ARG A 41 -11.31 14.46 26.71
N ASP A 42 -10.75 14.26 25.52
CA ASP A 42 -9.35 14.55 25.22
C ASP A 42 -9.15 16.00 24.70
N GLY A 43 -10.22 16.80 24.60
CA GLY A 43 -10.17 18.20 24.13
C GLY A 43 -9.83 18.38 22.65
N VAL A 44 -10.06 17.36 21.81
CA VAL A 44 -9.70 17.37 20.38
C VAL A 44 -10.92 17.17 19.48
N LYS A 45 -10.77 17.45 18.18
CA LYS A 45 -11.80 17.13 17.18
C LYS A 45 -11.85 15.61 16.92
N PRO A 46 -13.04 15.02 16.65
CA PRO A 46 -13.15 13.60 16.33
C PRO A 46 -12.25 13.16 15.16
N THR A 47 -12.11 13.99 14.14
CA THR A 47 -11.23 13.71 12.99
C THR A 47 -9.75 13.67 13.36
N ALA A 48 -9.30 14.57 14.25
CA ALA A 48 -7.94 14.57 14.75
C ALA A 48 -7.65 13.32 15.60
N LEU A 49 -8.63 12.87 16.39
CA LEU A 49 -8.52 11.65 17.18
C LEU A 49 -8.45 10.40 16.27
N ILE A 50 -9.31 10.31 15.26
CA ILE A 50 -9.30 9.22 14.28
C ILE A 50 -7.95 9.18 13.57
N ARG A 51 -7.46 10.32 13.06
CA ARG A 51 -6.15 10.42 12.42
C ARG A 51 -5.05 9.88 13.33
N ARG A 52 -4.99 10.34 14.57
CA ARG A 52 -3.98 9.90 15.55
C ARG A 52 -4.03 8.39 15.79
N TRP A 53 -5.22 7.81 15.91
CA TRP A 53 -5.36 6.36 16.06
C TRP A 53 -4.90 5.59 14.84
N THR A 54 -5.23 6.06 13.63
CA THR A 54 -4.77 5.46 12.37
C THR A 54 -3.25 5.50 12.28
N GLU A 55 -2.63 6.65 12.52
CA GLU A 55 -1.16 6.80 12.50
C GLU A 55 -0.48 5.88 13.52
N GLN A 56 -1.04 5.77 14.73
CA GLN A 56 -0.52 4.87 15.76
C GLN A 56 -0.67 3.39 15.38
N ALA A 57 -1.79 3.00 14.76
CA ALA A 57 -1.99 1.64 14.27
C ALA A 57 -0.98 1.30 13.18
N CYS A 58 -0.81 2.18 12.18
CA CYS A 58 0.20 2.03 11.14
C CYS A 58 1.60 1.93 11.73
N ALA A 59 1.98 2.82 12.66
CA ALA A 59 3.29 2.79 13.29
C ALA A 59 3.57 1.47 14.04
N ARG A 60 2.53 0.86 14.63
CA ARG A 60 2.65 -0.46 15.29
C ARG A 60 2.84 -1.58 14.27
N GLU A 61 2.08 -1.58 13.18
CA GLU A 61 2.23 -2.59 12.12
C GLU A 61 3.59 -2.47 11.42
N LEU A 62 4.06 -1.26 11.12
CA LEU A 62 5.39 -1.01 10.55
C LEU A 62 6.55 -1.37 11.49
N ALA A 63 6.32 -1.51 12.79
CA ALA A 63 7.32 -1.96 13.73
C ALA A 63 7.40 -3.49 13.82
N ASP A 64 6.33 -4.19 13.42
CA ASP A 64 6.21 -5.66 13.46
C ASP A 64 6.51 -6.29 12.09
N VAL A 65 6.19 -5.58 11.01
CA VAL A 65 6.56 -5.92 9.64
C VAL A 65 7.86 -5.19 9.31
N GLY A 66 8.86 -5.91 8.76
CA GLY A 66 10.08 -5.31 8.21
C GLY A 66 9.81 -4.21 7.15
N PRO A 67 10.84 -3.70 6.45
CA PRO A 67 10.75 -2.45 5.67
C PRO A 67 9.47 -2.39 4.81
N ARG A 68 8.81 -1.22 4.83
CA ARG A 68 7.53 -0.91 4.16
C ARG A 68 7.34 -1.77 2.90
N PRO A 69 6.21 -2.50 2.73
CA PRO A 69 5.83 -2.88 1.39
C PRO A 69 5.61 -1.56 0.64
N THR A 70 6.54 -1.23 -0.26
CA THR A 70 6.29 -0.26 -1.31
C THR A 70 4.98 -0.73 -1.95
N ILE A 71 3.93 0.08 -1.86
CA ILE A 71 2.75 -0.16 -2.68
C ILE A 71 3.26 0.05 -4.11
N ASP A 72 3.63 -1.04 -4.77
CA ASP A 72 3.88 -1.04 -6.21
C ASP A 72 2.58 -0.58 -6.85
N VAL A 73 2.57 0.68 -7.25
CA VAL A 73 1.53 1.26 -8.08
C VAL A 73 1.61 0.50 -9.40
N PHE A 74 0.76 -0.53 -9.50
CA PHE A 74 0.69 -1.54 -10.56
C PHE A 74 1.87 -2.54 -10.60
N PRO A 75 1.76 -3.74 -10.00
CA PRO A 75 2.56 -4.85 -10.51
C PRO A 75 2.21 -5.06 -11.99
N GLU A 76 3.19 -5.42 -12.81
CA GLU A 76 3.01 -5.78 -14.22
C GLU A 76 1.73 -6.59 -14.44
N PRO A 77 1.03 -6.43 -15.59
CA PRO A 77 -0.21 -7.15 -15.84
C PRO A 77 0.01 -8.63 -15.55
N PRO A 78 -0.89 -9.28 -14.79
CA PRO A 78 -0.72 -10.68 -14.44
C PRO A 78 -0.52 -11.46 -15.73
N ILE A 79 0.51 -12.30 -15.75
CA ILE A 79 0.79 -13.20 -16.88
C ILE A 79 -0.55 -13.83 -17.29
N PRO A 80 -1.01 -13.65 -18.54
CA PRO A 80 -2.29 -14.18 -18.94
C PRO A 80 -2.37 -15.67 -18.63
N ILE A 81 -3.50 -16.14 -18.11
CA ILE A 81 -3.69 -17.56 -17.73
C ILE A 81 -3.30 -18.49 -18.88
N GLU A 82 -3.53 -18.07 -20.13
CA GLU A 82 -3.14 -18.79 -21.34
C GLU A 82 -1.63 -19.06 -21.44
N VAL A 83 -0.80 -18.13 -20.98
CA VAL A 83 0.66 -18.26 -20.97
C VAL A 83 1.09 -19.24 -19.87
N LEU A 84 0.47 -19.16 -18.69
CA LEU A 84 0.72 -20.10 -17.59
C LEU A 84 0.34 -21.54 -17.99
N VAL A 85 -0.82 -21.71 -18.61
CA VAL A 85 -1.29 -23.01 -19.11
C VAL A 85 -0.34 -23.54 -20.19
N ARG A 86 0.09 -22.69 -21.15
CA ARG A 86 1.03 -23.10 -22.20
C ARG A 86 2.37 -23.54 -21.62
N GLN A 87 2.92 -22.82 -20.66
CA GLN A 87 4.19 -23.20 -20.00
C GLN A 87 4.05 -24.51 -19.23
N ALA A 88 2.98 -24.68 -18.45
CA ALA A 88 2.74 -25.92 -17.71
C ALA A 88 2.62 -27.14 -18.65
N VAL A 89 1.90 -27.00 -19.75
CA VAL A 89 1.79 -28.06 -20.76
C VAL A 89 3.14 -28.35 -21.43
N GLN A 90 3.94 -27.32 -21.72
CA GLN A 90 5.26 -27.50 -22.32
C GLN A 90 6.22 -28.24 -21.40
N GLU A 91 6.26 -27.90 -20.12
CA GLU A 91 7.13 -28.56 -19.13
C GLU A 91 6.77 -30.05 -18.95
N GLU A 92 5.47 -30.39 -18.93
CA GLU A 92 5.02 -31.78 -18.83
C GLU A 92 5.27 -32.59 -20.11
N LEU A 93 5.15 -31.98 -21.29
CA LEU A 93 5.38 -32.68 -22.57
C LEU A 93 6.87 -32.78 -22.94
N LYS A 94 7.71 -31.90 -22.43
CA LYS A 94 9.16 -31.85 -22.71
C LYS A 94 9.87 -33.20 -22.53
N PRO A 95 9.73 -33.94 -21.42
CA PRO A 95 10.39 -35.22 -21.25
C PRO A 95 9.92 -36.28 -22.27
N LEU A 96 8.67 -36.21 -22.72
CA LEU A 96 8.13 -37.11 -23.74
C LEU A 96 8.66 -36.75 -25.14
N LEU A 97 8.76 -35.47 -25.46
CA LEU A 97 9.34 -34.98 -26.71
C LEU A 97 10.83 -35.28 -26.80
N ASP A 98 11.59 -35.12 -25.71
CA ASP A 98 13.01 -35.46 -25.64
C ASP A 98 13.24 -36.96 -25.78
N ALA A 99 12.37 -37.80 -25.21
CA ALA A 99 12.41 -39.25 -25.38
C ALA A 99 12.13 -39.70 -26.82
N VAL A 100 11.22 -39.01 -27.53
CA VAL A 100 10.91 -39.28 -28.94
C VAL A 100 12.02 -38.75 -29.86
N ALA A 101 12.59 -37.57 -29.55
CA ALA A 101 13.70 -36.99 -30.30
C ALA A 101 14.99 -37.80 -30.15
N GLY A 102 15.22 -38.41 -28.99
CA GLY A 102 16.31 -39.35 -28.74
C GLY A 102 16.16 -40.70 -29.46
N LEU A 103 15.00 -40.99 -30.06
CA LEU A 103 14.72 -42.22 -30.81
C LEU A 103 14.93 -42.10 -32.33
N ALA A 104 15.29 -40.91 -32.84
CA ALA A 104 15.59 -40.75 -34.26
C ALA A 104 16.84 -41.59 -34.62
N PRO A 105 16.74 -42.52 -35.59
CA PRO A 105 17.91 -43.31 -36.00
C PRO A 105 18.97 -42.37 -36.55
N PRO A 106 20.27 -42.62 -36.31
CA PRO A 106 21.32 -41.86 -36.98
C PRO A 106 21.15 -42.05 -38.49
N SER A 107 20.88 -40.95 -39.20
CA SER A 107 20.95 -40.92 -40.65
C SER A 107 22.33 -41.43 -41.08
N SER A 108 22.36 -42.62 -41.68
CA SER A 108 23.51 -43.14 -42.42
C SER A 108 23.58 -42.52 -43.80
#